data_AF-A0A964PBA7-F1
#
_entry.id   AF-A0A964PBA7-F1
#
_cell.length_a   1.000
_cell.length_b   1.000
_cell.length_c   1.000
_cell.angle_alpha   90.00
_cell.angle_beta   90.00
_cell.angle_gamma   90.00
#
_symmetry.space_group_name_H-M   'P 1'
#
loop_
_entity.id
_entity.type
_entity.pdbx_description
1 polymer ?
#
loop_
_entity_poly.entity_id
_entity_poly.type
_entity_poly.pdbx_seq_one_letter_code
_entity_poly.pdbx_strand_id
1 'polypeptide(L)'
;MYKLGQGYWTRVISATAGGVIALLGGWWLHDIFETIDWGINPIFLSWGIGGLFVALCCPAIYFWTARTVKTVDFLVATESEMKKVSWPTRREVSGSTVIVIFTSMLIALFCFFFDQVFFLLFVQLRVLNPGT
;
A
#
# COMPACT_ATOMS: atom_id res chain seq x y z
N MET A 1 26.50 -16.76 -16.78
CA MET A 1 25.87 -16.16 -17.98
C MET A 1 24.36 -16.32 -17.84
N TYR A 2 23.59 -15.24 -17.70
CA TYR A 2 22.12 -15.30 -17.60
C TYR A 2 21.51 -15.71 -18.95
N LYS A 3 20.44 -16.51 -18.93
CA LYS A 3 19.68 -16.79 -20.17
C LYS A 3 18.98 -15.52 -20.62
N LEU A 4 18.97 -15.25 -21.92
CA LEU A 4 18.24 -14.13 -22.52
C LEU A 4 16.77 -14.19 -22.08
N GLY A 5 16.28 -13.14 -21.41
CA GLY A 5 14.90 -13.03 -20.92
C GLY A 5 14.66 -13.30 -19.42
N GLN A 6 15.67 -13.74 -18.65
CA GLN A 6 15.51 -14.02 -17.22
C GLN A 6 15.38 -12.74 -16.39
N GLY A 7 14.37 -12.64 -15.52
CA GLY A 7 14.12 -11.44 -14.68
C GLY A 7 13.52 -10.24 -15.42
N TYR A 8 13.13 -10.38 -16.70
CA TYR A 8 12.59 -9.28 -17.49
C TYR A 8 11.32 -8.68 -16.86
N TRP A 9 10.30 -9.52 -16.61
CA TRP A 9 9.03 -9.07 -16.05
C TRP A 9 9.18 -8.51 -14.63
N THR A 10 9.98 -9.13 -13.78
CA THR A 10 10.21 -8.67 -12.41
C THR A 10 10.85 -7.28 -12.37
N ARG A 11 11.77 -7.00 -13.31
CA ARG A 11 12.42 -5.68 -13.43
C ARG A 11 11.48 -4.61 -14.00
N VAL A 12 10.68 -4.96 -15.00
CA VAL A 12 9.68 -4.02 -15.55
C VAL A 12 8.64 -3.67 -14.49
N ILE A 13 8.09 -4.66 -13.80
CA ILE A 13 7.07 -4.43 -12.76
C ILE A 13 7.60 -3.58 -11.61
N SER A 14 8.82 -3.86 -11.12
CA SER A 14 9.43 -3.04 -10.05
C SER A 14 9.76 -1.62 -10.50
N ALA A 15 10.24 -1.44 -11.73
CA ALA A 15 10.47 -0.11 -12.29
C ALA A 15 9.16 0.67 -12.50
N THR A 16 8.10 0.01 -13.00
CA THR A 16 6.78 0.62 -13.17
C THR A 16 6.15 0.97 -11.82
N ALA A 17 6.21 0.06 -10.83
CA ALA A 17 5.71 0.32 -9.48
C ALA A 17 6.43 1.51 -8.82
N GLY A 18 7.76 1.56 -8.90
CA GLY A 18 8.53 2.70 -8.42
C GLY A 18 8.18 3.99 -9.18
N GLY A 19 7.98 3.93 -10.49
CA GLY A 19 7.54 5.06 -11.30
C GLY A 19 6.16 5.59 -10.88
N VAL A 20 5.20 4.69 -10.63
CA VAL A 20 3.86 5.08 -10.12
C VAL A 20 3.97 5.75 -8.75
N ILE A 21 4.79 5.22 -7.84
CA ILE A 21 5.03 5.83 -6.53
C ILE A 21 5.66 7.22 -6.68
N ALA A 22 6.62 7.39 -7.60
CA ALA A 22 7.23 8.68 -7.86
C ALA A 22 6.21 9.70 -8.39
N LEU A 23 5.31 9.28 -9.29
CA LEU A 23 4.23 10.12 -9.82
C LEU A 23 3.23 10.53 -8.73
N LEU A 24 2.79 9.58 -7.90
CA LEU A 24 1.89 9.87 -6.77
C LEU A 24 2.57 10.78 -5.74
N GLY A 25 3.85 10.58 -5.47
CA GLY A 25 4.65 11.46 -4.61
C GLY A 25 4.79 12.86 -5.18
N GLY A 26 4.98 13.00 -6.50
CA GLY A 26 5.00 14.28 -7.18
C GLY A 26 3.65 15.01 -7.11
N TRP A 27 2.54 14.27 -7.23
CA TRP A 27 1.19 14.83 -7.08
C TRP A 27 0.93 15.30 -5.65
N TRP A 28 1.28 14.48 -4.65
CA TRP A 28 1.16 14.86 -3.25
C TRP A 28 2.02 16.07 -2.87
N LEU A 29 3.23 16.18 -3.44
CA LEU A 29 4.09 17.35 -3.25
C LEU A 29 3.48 18.62 -3.87
N HIS A 30 2.87 18.52 -5.04
CA HIS A 30 2.13 19.64 -5.63
C HIS A 30 1.07 20.16 -4.66
N ASP A 31 0.27 19.27 -4.08
CA ASP A 31 -0.84 19.63 -3.18
C ASP A 31 -0.36 20.31 -1.89
N ILE A 32 0.80 19.90 -1.35
CA ILE A 32 1.38 20.57 -0.18
C ILE A 32 1.80 22.00 -0.50
N PHE A 33 2.48 22.20 -1.63
CA PHE A 33 3.07 23.49 -1.97
C PHE A 33 2.03 24.51 -2.45
N GLU A 34 0.88 24.07 -2.96
CA GLU A 34 -0.24 24.96 -3.27
C GLU A 34 -0.84 25.62 -2.01
N THR A 35 -0.80 24.94 -0.86
CA THR A 35 -1.40 25.44 0.40
C THR A 35 -0.55 26.46 1.16
N ILE A 36 0.70 26.67 0.75
CA ILE A 36 1.65 27.56 1.43
C ILE A 36 1.83 28.80 0.54
N ASP A 37 1.71 30.00 1.09
CA ASP A 37 1.94 31.25 0.35
C ASP A 37 3.43 31.65 0.41
N TRP A 38 4.14 31.48 -0.71
CA TRP A 38 5.58 31.76 -0.81
C TRP A 38 5.89 33.16 -1.39
N GLY A 39 4.89 34.02 -1.60
CA GLY A 39 5.09 35.37 -2.17
C GLY A 39 5.55 35.40 -3.64
N ILE A 40 5.56 34.24 -4.31
CA ILE A 40 5.79 34.04 -5.75
C ILE A 40 4.52 33.38 -6.31
N ASN A 41 4.26 33.48 -7.61
CA ASN A 41 3.15 32.78 -8.26
C ASN A 41 3.11 31.28 -7.87
N PRO A 42 2.14 30.86 -7.04
CA PRO A 42 2.14 29.54 -6.39
C PRO A 42 1.98 28.40 -7.40
N ILE A 43 1.33 28.69 -8.54
CA ILE A 43 1.11 27.72 -9.62
C ILE A 43 2.43 27.26 -10.26
N PHE A 44 3.38 28.17 -10.54
CA PHE A 44 4.61 27.80 -11.24
C PHE A 44 5.60 27.06 -10.34
N LEU A 45 5.65 27.44 -9.06
CA LEU A 45 6.55 26.81 -8.09
C LEU A 45 6.11 25.38 -7.76
N SER A 46 4.81 25.16 -7.56
CA SER A 46 4.25 23.85 -7.20
C SER A 46 4.44 22.82 -8.32
N TRP A 47 4.14 23.20 -9.57
CA TRP A 47 4.39 22.35 -10.74
C TRP A 47 5.90 22.13 -10.99
N GLY A 48 6.72 23.14 -10.73
CA GLY A 48 8.17 23.04 -10.86
C GLY A 48 8.80 22.04 -9.89
N ILE A 49 8.43 22.09 -8.60
CA ILE A 49 8.96 21.20 -7.57
C ILE A 49 8.47 19.77 -7.76
N GLY A 50 7.17 19.58 -8.00
CA GLY A 50 6.59 18.25 -8.28
C GLY A 50 7.18 17.61 -9.54
N GLY A 51 7.32 18.40 -10.62
CA GLY A 51 7.93 17.95 -11.87
C GLY A 51 9.41 17.58 -11.71
N LEU A 52 10.19 18.39 -10.97
CA LEU A 52 11.60 18.13 -10.70
C LEU A 52 11.80 16.88 -9.83
N PHE A 53 10.93 16.67 -8.84
CA PHE A 53 10.94 15.45 -8.02
C PHE A 53 10.74 14.20 -8.87
N VAL A 54 9.71 14.18 -9.71
CA VAL A 54 9.44 13.06 -10.63
C VAL A 54 10.60 12.85 -11.60
N ALA A 55 11.14 13.93 -12.17
CA ALA A 55 12.23 13.89 -13.12
C ALA A 55 13.54 13.34 -12.53
N LEU A 56 13.79 13.51 -11.23
CA LEU A 56 14.94 12.93 -10.54
C LEU A 56 14.68 11.48 -10.08
N CYS A 57 13.49 11.21 -9.55
CA CYS A 57 13.15 9.91 -9.00
C CYS A 57 13.01 8.83 -10.08
N CYS A 58 12.36 9.10 -11.21
CA CYS A 58 12.16 8.09 -12.26
C CYS A 58 13.48 7.51 -12.84
N PRO A 59 14.47 8.34 -13.25
CA PRO A 59 15.75 7.83 -13.73
C PRO A 59 16.57 7.14 -12.64
N ALA A 60 16.51 7.64 -11.40
CA ALA A 60 17.17 7.00 -10.26
C ALA A 60 16.60 5.59 -10.04
N ILE A 61 15.28 5.45 -9.94
CA ILE A 61 14.61 4.15 -9.76
C ILE A 61 14.99 3.18 -10.88
N TYR A 62 15.01 3.65 -12.14
CA TYR A 62 15.44 2.83 -13.27
C TYR A 62 16.90 2.39 -13.14
N PHE A 63 17.81 3.31 -12.80
CA PHE A 63 19.23 3.00 -12.62
C PHE A 63 19.45 1.94 -11.52
N TRP A 64 18.81 2.11 -10.37
CA TRP A 64 18.95 1.19 -9.24
C TRP A 64 18.37 -0.20 -9.56
N THR A 65 17.22 -0.26 -10.22
CA THR A 65 16.52 -1.52 -10.54
C THR A 65 17.15 -2.27 -11.71
N ALA A 66 17.60 -1.58 -12.74
CA ALA A 66 18.02 -2.19 -14.01
C ALA A 66 19.54 -2.30 -14.19
N ARG A 67 20.34 -1.48 -13.49
CA ARG A 67 21.78 -1.34 -13.75
C ARG A 67 22.67 -2.01 -12.71
N THR A 68 22.15 -2.27 -11.51
CA THR A 68 22.94 -2.88 -10.43
C THR A 68 22.83 -4.41 -10.46
N VAL A 69 23.98 -5.09 -10.52
CA VAL A 69 24.03 -6.57 -10.65
C VAL A 69 23.36 -7.25 -9.45
N LYS A 70 23.58 -6.73 -8.23
CA LYS A 70 23.00 -7.26 -6.99
C LYS A 70 21.47 -7.26 -6.99
N THR A 71 20.85 -6.15 -7.45
CA THR A 71 19.39 -6.04 -7.51
C THR A 71 18.83 -6.97 -8.57
N VAL A 72 19.49 -7.08 -9.72
CA VAL A 72 19.08 -8.01 -10.78
C VAL A 72 19.15 -9.46 -10.31
N ASP A 73 20.21 -9.86 -9.62
CA ASP A 73 20.36 -11.20 -9.04
C ASP A 73 19.26 -11.50 -8.02
N PHE A 74 18.96 -10.53 -7.13
CA PHE A 74 17.89 -10.67 -6.15
C PHE A 74 16.50 -10.82 -6.81
N LEU A 75 16.20 -10.01 -7.82
CA LEU A 75 14.91 -10.06 -8.54
C LEU A 75 14.76 -11.37 -9.33
N VAL A 76 15.85 -11.86 -9.94
CA VAL A 76 15.87 -13.15 -10.64
C VAL A 76 15.69 -14.32 -9.67
N ALA A 77 16.37 -14.29 -8.52
CA ALA A 77 16.21 -15.29 -7.46
C ALA A 77 14.76 -15.30 -6.94
N THR A 78 14.21 -14.11 -6.66
CA THR A 78 12.82 -13.95 -6.22
C THR A 78 11.83 -14.51 -7.24
N GLU A 79 12.01 -14.24 -8.55
CA GLU A 79 11.18 -14.82 -9.61
C GLU A 79 11.24 -16.36 -9.59
N SER A 80 12.44 -16.92 -9.39
CA SER A 80 12.63 -18.37 -9.32
C SER A 80 11.98 -19.01 -8.09
N GLU A 81 11.96 -18.33 -6.95
CA GLU A 81 11.27 -18.77 -5.74
C GLU A 81 9.75 -18.65 -5.88
N MET A 82 9.26 -17.57 -6.50
CA MET A 82 7.82 -17.38 -6.78
C MET A 82 7.25 -18.46 -7.71
N LYS A 83 8.06 -19.00 -8.63
CA LYS A 83 7.65 -20.15 -9.46
C LYS A 83 7.46 -21.45 -8.69
N LYS A 84 8.04 -21.57 -7.49
CA LYS A 84 7.85 -22.74 -6.62
C LYS A 84 6.60 -22.63 -5.76
N VAL A 85 5.99 -21.45 -5.66
CA VAL A 85 4.78 -21.23 -4.88
C VAL A 85 3.59 -21.85 -5.59
N SER A 86 2.98 -22.85 -4.96
CA SER A 86 1.70 -23.40 -5.36
C SER A 86 0.58 -22.45 -4.91
N TRP A 87 0.00 -21.71 -5.84
CA TRP A 87 -1.15 -20.86 -5.54
C TRP A 87 -2.38 -21.72 -5.17
N PRO A 88 -3.12 -21.36 -4.10
CA PRO A 88 -4.27 -22.12 -3.67
C PRO A 88 -5.35 -22.14 -4.74
N THR A 89 -6.10 -23.24 -4.79
CA THR A 89 -7.22 -23.34 -5.72
C THR A 89 -8.37 -22.43 -5.29
N ARG A 90 -9.25 -22.03 -6.23
CA ARG A 90 -10.41 -21.16 -5.91
C ARG A 90 -11.28 -21.70 -4.76
N ARG A 91 -11.35 -23.04 -4.60
CA ARG A 91 -12.10 -23.70 -3.53
C ARG A 91 -11.45 -23.50 -2.16
N GLU A 92 -10.12 -23.61 -2.08
CA GLU A 92 -9.36 -23.42 -0.82
C GLU A 92 -9.41 -21.97 -0.35
N VAL A 93 -9.31 -21.01 -1.28
CA VAL A 93 -9.45 -19.58 -0.98
C VAL A 93 -10.84 -19.30 -0.44
N SER A 94 -11.89 -19.76 -1.14
CA SER A 94 -13.27 -19.58 -0.68
C SER A 94 -13.52 -20.22 0.67
N GLY A 95 -12.99 -21.43 0.92
CA GLY A 95 -13.11 -22.11 2.21
C GLY A 95 -12.48 -21.29 3.35
N SER A 96 -11.26 -20.79 3.13
CA SER A 96 -10.55 -19.97 4.12
C SER A 96 -11.28 -18.66 4.39
N THR A 97 -11.77 -17.96 3.36
CA THR A 97 -12.51 -16.70 3.53
C THR A 97 -13.81 -16.89 4.29
N VAL A 98 -14.56 -17.97 4.04
CA VAL A 98 -15.82 -18.25 4.76
C VAL A 98 -15.56 -18.44 6.25
N ILE A 99 -14.51 -19.16 6.63
CA ILE A 99 -14.14 -19.36 8.04
C ILE A 99 -13.78 -18.03 8.70
N VAL A 100 -13.01 -17.18 8.00
CA VAL A 100 -12.63 -15.86 8.52
C VAL A 100 -13.84 -14.97 8.73
N ILE A 101 -14.76 -14.92 7.76
CA ILE A 101 -16.01 -14.14 7.86
C ILE A 101 -16.87 -14.63 9.03
N PHE A 102 -17.02 -15.95 9.18
CA PHE A 102 -17.79 -16.52 10.28
C PHE A 102 -17.16 -16.20 11.64
N THR A 103 -15.84 -16.33 11.74
CA THR A 103 -15.09 -16.05 12.98
C THR A 103 -15.16 -14.57 13.35
N SER A 104 -14.99 -13.65 12.38
CA SER A 104 -15.10 -12.22 12.63
C SER A 104 -16.53 -11.82 13.01
N MET A 105 -17.55 -12.43 12.39
CA MET A 105 -18.96 -12.20 12.74
C MET A 105 -19.28 -12.66 14.17
N LEU A 106 -18.75 -13.81 14.60
CA LEU A 106 -18.90 -14.30 15.97
C LEU A 106 -18.28 -13.32 16.98
N ILE A 107 -17.05 -12.87 16.71
CA ILE A 107 -16.37 -11.88 17.57
C ILE A 107 -17.17 -10.57 17.61
N ALA A 108 -17.66 -10.08 16.47
CA ALA A 108 -18.48 -8.87 16.42
C ALA A 108 -19.76 -8.99 17.26
N LEU A 109 -20.46 -10.14 17.18
CA LEU A 109 -21.67 -10.39 17.97
C LEU A 109 -21.34 -10.49 19.46
N PHE A 110 -20.24 -11.13 19.81
CA PHE A 110 -19.76 -11.19 21.20
C PHE A 110 -19.46 -9.78 21.74
N CYS A 111 -18.69 -8.97 21.02
CA CYS A 111 -18.43 -7.58 21.40
C CYS A 111 -19.73 -6.79 21.55
N PHE A 112 -20.64 -6.87 20.58
CA PHE A 112 -21.95 -6.20 20.64
C PHE A 112 -22.75 -6.60 21.89
N PHE A 113 -22.77 -7.88 22.24
CA PHE A 113 -23.45 -8.37 23.43
C PHE A 113 -22.85 -7.76 24.71
N PHE A 114 -21.53 -7.80 24.86
CA PHE A 114 -20.86 -7.26 26.05
C PHE A 114 -20.98 -5.73 26.12
N ASP A 115 -20.89 -5.03 25.00
CA ASP A 115 -21.11 -3.58 24.93
C ASP A 115 -22.51 -3.22 25.42
N GLN A 116 -23.53 -3.98 25.03
CA GLN A 116 -24.90 -3.77 25.50
C GLN A 116 -25.06 -4.04 27.01
N VAL A 117 -24.40 -5.08 27.53
CA VAL A 117 -24.39 -5.40 28.97
C VAL A 117 -23.72 -4.28 29.76
N PHE A 118 -22.56 -3.80 29.32
CA PHE A 118 -21.85 -2.70 29.97
C PHE A 118 -22.66 -1.40 29.91
N PHE A 119 -23.30 -1.10 28.77
CA PHE A 119 -24.19 0.05 28.65
C PHE A 119 -25.31 0.01 29.69
N LEU A 120 -26.03 -1.12 29.80
CA LEU A 120 -27.12 -1.27 30.76
C LEU A 120 -26.62 -1.19 32.21
N LEU A 121 -25.47 -1.79 32.50
CA LEU A 121 -24.84 -1.73 33.82
C LEU A 121 -24.49 -0.28 34.20
N PHE A 122 -23.89 0.49 33.29
CA PHE A 122 -23.51 1.88 33.55
C PHE A 122 -24.72 2.82 33.69
N VAL A 123 -25.80 2.58 32.95
CA VAL A 123 -27.09 3.28 33.16
C VAL A 123 -27.64 2.99 34.56
N GLN A 124 -27.62 1.73 34.98
CA GLN A 124 -28.13 1.32 36.30
C GLN A 124 -27.31 1.90 37.46
N LEU A 125 -25.98 2.00 37.29
CA LEU A 125 -25.09 2.64 38.25
C LEU A 125 -25.23 4.18 38.30
N ARG A 126 -26.14 4.77 37.50
CA ARG A 126 -26.36 6.22 37.37
C ARG A 126 -25.11 7.03 37.02
N VAL A 127 -24.03 6.38 36.60
CA VAL A 127 -22.82 7.04 36.08
C VAL A 127 -23.08 7.54 34.65
N LEU A 128 -24.01 6.91 33.94
CA LEU A 128 -24.46 7.31 32.61
C LEU A 128 -25.94 7.73 32.68
N ASN A 129 -26.23 9.00 32.37
CA ASN A 129 -27.61 9.48 32.25
C ASN A 129 -28.04 9.29 30.78
N PRO A 130 -29.03 8.43 30.46
CA PRO A 130 -29.47 8.23 29.09
C PRO A 130 -30.27 9.46 28.64
N GLY A 131 -29.55 10.52 28.27
CA GLY A 131 -30.09 11.71 27.64
C GLY A 131 -30.09 11.52 26.13
N THR A 132 -31.30 11.34 25.59
CA THR A 132 -31.68 11.13 24.18
C THR A 132 -31.11 9.88 23.51
#